data_AF-A0A2M9LY05-F1
#
_entry.id   AF-A0A2M9LY05-F1
#
_cell.length_a   1.000
_cell.length_b   1.000
_cell.length_c   1.000
_cell.angle_alpha   90.00
_cell.angle_beta   90.00
_cell.angle_gamma   90.00
#
_symmetry.space_group_name_H-M   'P 1'
#
loop_
_entity.id
_entity.type
_entity.pdbx_description
1 polymer ?
#
loop_
_entity_poly.entity_id
_entity_poly.type
_entity_poly.pdbx_seq_one_letter_code
_entity_poly.pdbx_strand_id
1 'polypeptide(L)' 'MDYPERYELVFQAPAVEDDVVIVRRTDQAGAGGYPIYEDESGIVRAEISDRGEVRMVASGGHQAPRTPLLARRLVP' A
#
# COMPACT_ATOMS: atom_id res chain seq x y z
N MET A 1 -15.21 -4.30 8.72
CA MET A 1 -15.96 -3.18 8.08
C MET A 1 -15.64 -3.19 6.59
N ASP A 2 -16.57 -2.84 5.70
CA ASP A 2 -16.27 -2.74 4.25
C ASP A 2 -15.78 -1.31 3.98
N TYR A 3 -14.47 -1.12 3.92
CA TYR A 3 -13.90 0.17 3.55
C TYR A 3 -13.83 0.24 2.02
N PRO A 4 -14.58 1.16 1.38
CA PRO A 4 -14.56 1.29 -0.07
C PRO A 4 -13.25 1.89 -0.60
N GLU A 5 -12.41 2.43 0.29
CA GLU A 5 -11.15 3.09 -0.06
C GLU A 5 -10.12 2.08 -0.56
N ARG A 6 -9.71 2.28 -1.81
CA ARG A 6 -8.66 1.51 -2.48
C ARG A 6 -7.59 2.43 -3.03
N TYR A 7 -6.36 1.95 -3.05
CA TYR A 7 -5.23 2.66 -3.62
C TYR A 7 -4.46 1.74 -4.58
N GLU A 8 -3.90 2.34 -5.62
CA GLU A 8 -2.90 1.73 -6.48
C GLU A 8 -1.52 2.13 -5.99
N LEU A 9 -0.70 1.15 -5.61
CA LEU A 9 0.71 1.31 -5.34
C LEU A 9 1.49 0.98 -6.62
N VAL A 10 2.21 1.95 -7.15
CA VAL A 10 3.00 1.78 -8.39
C VAL A 10 4.47 1.56 -8.01
N PHE A 11 4.99 0.38 -8.36
CA PHE A 11 6.38 0.01 -8.19
C PHE A 11 7.06 0.04 -9.57
N GLN A 12 7.91 1.06 -9.82
CA GLN A 12 8.74 1.02 -11.03
C GLN A 12 9.87 0.00 -10.83
N ALA A 13 10.03 -0.86 -11.83
CA ALA A 13 11.21 -1.70 -11.96
C ALA A 13 11.92 -1.34 -13.27
N PRO A 14 13.25 -1.13 -13.27
CA PRO A 14 13.98 -0.59 -14.43
C PRO A 14 14.02 -1.51 -15.67
N ALA A 15 13.39 -2.69 -15.63
CA ALA A 15 13.45 -3.70 -16.68
C ALA A 15 12.07 -4.27 -17.10
N VAL A 16 10.97 -3.85 -16.46
CA VAL A 16 9.61 -4.30 -16.77
C VAL A 16 8.62 -3.13 -16.70
N GLU A 17 7.43 -3.30 -17.29
CA GLU A 17 6.33 -2.35 -17.10
C GLU A 17 6.03 -2.12 -15.61
N ASP A 18 5.52 -0.93 -15.29
CA ASP A 18 5.18 -0.52 -13.93
C ASP A 18 4.30 -1.59 -13.25
N ASP A 19 4.77 -2.11 -12.10
CA ASP A 19 4.02 -3.11 -11.34
C ASP A 19 3.02 -2.39 -10.43
N VAL A 20 1.73 -2.59 -10.66
CA VAL A 20 0.65 -1.89 -9.97
C VAL A 20 -0.08 -2.85 -9.04
N VAL A 21 -0.03 -2.56 -7.74
CA VAL A 21 -0.71 -3.36 -6.71
C VAL A 21 -1.89 -2.57 -6.14
N ILE A 22 -3.08 -3.18 -6.18
CA ILE A 22 -4.27 -2.60 -5.57
C ILE A 22 -4.34 -3.02 -4.10
N VAL A 23 -4.38 -2.04 -3.21
CA VAL A 23 -4.52 -2.24 -1.76
C VAL A 23 -5.84 -1.67 -1.26
N ARG A 24 -6.41 -2.30 -0.25
CA ARG A 24 -7.70 -1.93 0.37
C ARG A 24 -7.49 -1.59 1.83
N ARG A 25 -8.24 -0.60 2.31
CA ARG A 25 -8.15 -0.19 3.72
C ARG A 25 -8.57 -1.32 4.65
N THR A 26 -7.81 -1.49 5.71
CA THR A 26 -8.06 -2.45 6.79
C THR A 26 -8.56 -1.72 8.05
N ASP A 27 -8.94 -2.49 9.06
CA ASP A 27 -9.27 -1.99 10.40
C ASP A 27 -8.01 -1.59 11.22
N GLN A 28 -6.79 -1.77 10.67
CA GLN A 28 -5.53 -1.49 11.37
C GLN A 28 -5.01 -0.07 11.08
N ALA A 29 -4.28 0.48 12.04
CA ALA A 29 -3.53 1.73 11.89
C ALA A 29 -2.02 1.47 12.00
N GLY A 30 -1.24 2.19 11.20
CA GLY A 30 0.21 2.13 11.20
C GLY A 30 0.83 2.95 12.33
N ALA A 31 2.15 2.92 12.42
CA ALA A 31 2.90 3.61 13.48
C ALA A 31 2.80 5.14 13.37
N GLY A 32 2.48 5.68 12.20
CA GLY A 32 2.20 7.11 12.00
C GLY A 32 0.77 7.51 12.38
N GLY A 33 -0.08 6.56 12.77
CA GLY A 33 -1.49 6.80 13.12
C GLY A 33 -2.44 6.82 11.91
N TYR A 34 -1.96 6.48 10.71
CA TYR A 34 -2.80 6.43 9.51
C TYR A 34 -3.28 5.00 9.22
N PRO A 35 -4.36 4.82 8.44
CA PRO A 35 -4.88 3.50 8.12
C PRO A 35 -3.87 2.65 7.34
N ILE A 36 -3.83 1.35 7.65
CA ILE A 36 -3.09 0.37 6.86
C ILE A 36 -3.98 -0.14 5.74
N TYR A 37 -3.41 -0.19 4.56
CA TYR A 37 -3.98 -0.79 3.36
C TYR A 37 -3.23 -2.06 3.03
N GLU A 38 -3.97 -3.07 2.59
CA GLU A 38 -3.46 -4.42 2.30
C GLU A 38 -4.00 -4.92 0.96
N ASP A 39 -3.16 -5.62 0.18
CA ASP A 39 -3.60 -6.28 -1.04
C ASP A 39 -4.34 -7.60 -0.75
N GLU A 40 -4.95 -8.21 -1.76
CA GLU A 40 -5.72 -9.46 -1.55
C GLU A 40 -4.90 -10.64 -1.04
N SER A 41 -3.59 -10.66 -1.28
CA SER A 41 -2.68 -11.70 -0.80
C SER A 41 -2.18 -11.49 0.63
N GLY A 42 -2.34 -10.29 1.19
CA GLY A 42 -1.78 -9.92 2.50
C GLY A 42 -0.26 -9.70 2.52
N ILE A 43 0.40 -9.75 1.36
CA ILE A 43 1.86 -9.61 1.25
C ILE A 43 2.22 -8.12 1.28
N VAL A 44 1.51 -7.30 0.52
CA VAL A 44 1.75 -5.87 0.38
C VAL A 44 0.87 -5.14 1.38
N ARG A 45 1.53 -4.55 2.39
CA ARG A 45 0.87 -3.71 3.39
C ARG A 45 1.52 -2.34 3.42
N ALA A 46 0.71 -1.30 3.43
CA ALA A 46 1.19 0.07 3.44
C ALA A 46 0.31 0.95 4.33
N GLU A 47 0.95 1.74 5.17
CA GLU A 47 0.33 2.89 5.81
C GLU A 47 0.32 4.05 4.79
N ILE A 48 -0.86 4.61 4.51
CA ILE A 48 -1.02 5.72 3.56
C ILE A 48 -1.64 6.91 4.28
N SER A 49 -0.93 8.05 4.28
CA SER A 49 -1.43 9.28 4.88
C SER A 49 -2.48 9.97 4.00
N ASP A 50 -3.21 10.93 4.58
CA ASP A 50 -4.13 11.80 3.85
C ASP A 50 -3.43 12.68 2.79
N ARG A 51 -2.11 12.85 2.90
CA ARG A 51 -1.25 13.52 1.93
C ARG A 51 -0.72 12.60 0.83
N GLY A 52 -1.06 11.31 0.87
CA GLY A 52 -0.59 10.30 -0.09
C GLY A 52 0.85 9.82 0.18
N GLU A 53 1.40 10.08 1.36
CA GLU A 53 2.70 9.51 1.75
C GLU A 53 2.53 8.03 2.06
N VAL A 54 3.42 7.20 1.51
CA VAL A 54 3.35 5.74 1.65
C VAL A 54 4.47 5.23 2.52
N ARG A 55 4.12 4.46 3.54
CA ARG A 55 5.09 3.74 4.37
C ARG A 55 4.79 2.24 4.33
N MET A 56 5.70 1.49 3.74
CA MET A 56 5.57 0.03 3.68
C MET A 56 5.63 -0.60 5.06
N VAL A 57 4.71 -1.51 5.33
CA VAL A 57 4.62 -2.30 6.56
C VAL A 57 4.98 -3.74 6.22
N ALA A 58 6.08 -4.25 6.76
CA ALA A 58 6.50 -5.62 6.49
C ALA A 58 5.43 -6.62 6.97
N SER A 59 5.01 -7.52 6.09
CA SER A 59 4.10 -8.65 6.35
C SER A 59 4.79 -9.83 7.07
N GLY A 60 6.13 -9.91 7.00
CA GLY A 60 6.94 -10.92 7.70
C GLY A 60 8.42 -10.52 7.85
N GLY A 61 9.19 -11.27 8.64
CA GLY A 61 10.59 -10.99 8.94
C GLY A 61 11.52 -11.17 7.72
N HIS A 62 12.42 -10.21 7.51
CA HIS A 62 13.46 -10.16 6.46
C HIS A 62 13.06 -9.71 5.04
N GLN A 63 11.84 -9.24 4.80
CA GLN A 63 11.58 -8.51 3.57
C GLN A 63 11.94 -7.03 3.76
N ALA A 64 12.80 -6.51 2.89
CA ALA A 64 12.91 -5.08 2.65
C ALA A 64 11.89 -4.76 1.54
N PRO A 65 10.62 -4.44 1.88
CA PRO A 65 9.63 -4.13 0.86
C PRO A 65 10.15 -2.95 0.03
N ARG A 66 10.14 -3.12 -1.30
CA ARG A 66 10.44 -2.01 -2.20
C ARG A 66 9.49 -0.86 -1.87
N THR A 67 10.01 0.36 -1.82
CA THR A 67 9.16 1.52 -1.62
C THR A 67 8.43 1.80 -2.93
N PRO A 68 7.08 1.82 -2.96
CA PRO A 68 6.36 2.25 -4.15
C PRO A 68 6.70 3.71 -4.43
N LEU A 69 6.76 4.05 -5.70
CA LEU A 69 7.06 5.42 -6.12
C LEU A 69 5.84 6.33 -6.00
N LEU A 70 4.64 5.75 -5.98
CA LEU A 70 3.40 6.49 -5.95
C LEU A 70 2.27 5.65 -5.35
N ALA A 71 1.40 6.31 -4.56
CA ALA A 71 0.07 5.82 -4.26
C ALA A 71 -0.98 6.70 -4.94
N ARG A 72 -1.92 6.08 -5.66
CA ARG A 72 -3.07 6.78 -6.25
C ARG A 72 -4.35 6.28 -5.62
N ARG A 73 -5.21 7.18 -5.15
CA ARG A 73 -6.54 6.79 -4.67
C ARG A 73 -7.39 6.38 -5.86
N LEU A 74 -7.95 5.17 -5.81
CA LEU A 74 -8.97 4.74 -6.75
C LEU A 74 -10.29 5.38 -6.33
N VAL A 75 -10.71 6.40 -7.08
CA VAL A 75 -12.08 6.92 -6.98
C VAL A 75 -13.00 6.05 -7.83
N PRO A 76 -14.16 5.62 -7.30
CA PRO A 76 -15.14 4.85 -8.07
C PRO A 76 -15.78 5.67 -9.19
#